data_AF-A0A764XCW7-F1
#
_entry.id   AF-A0A764XCW7-F1
#
_cell.length_a   1.000
_cell.length_b   1.000
_cell.length_c   1.000
_cell.angle_alpha   90.00
_cell.angle_beta   90.00
_cell.angle_gamma   90.00
#
_symmetry.space_group_name_H-M   'P 1'
#
loop_
_entity.id
_entity.type
_entity.pdbx_description
1 polymer ?
#
loop_
_entity_poly.entity_id
_entity_poly.type
_entity_poly.pdbx_seq_one_letter_code
_entity_poly.pdbx_strand_id
1 'polypeptide(L)'
;MTRSDIARYKEREREILTVEGVTRALIEKGIEPQMTLKAFAQRFRNGDLKSVQTDADRGILITTSKGKNYQRCVDMVAYFSGGFMNFFKQK
;
A
#
# COMPACT_ATOMS: atom_id res chain seq x y z
N MET A 1 -3.37 -21.78 -24.34
CA MET A 1 -3.61 -21.14 -23.02
C MET A 1 -4.16 -22.21 -22.09
N THR A 2 -3.49 -22.47 -20.97
CA THR A 2 -3.85 -23.53 -20.01
C THR A 2 -4.81 -23.00 -18.93
N ARG A 3 -5.48 -23.88 -18.18
CA ARG A 3 -6.32 -23.48 -17.03
C ARG A 3 -5.55 -22.63 -16.01
N SER A 4 -4.27 -22.93 -15.80
CA SER A 4 -3.36 -22.17 -14.93
C SER A 4 -3.06 -20.77 -15.48
N ASP A 5 -3.01 -20.60 -16.81
CA ASP A 5 -2.83 -19.28 -17.44
C ASP A 5 -4.08 -18.41 -17.25
N ILE A 6 -5.28 -19.01 -17.37
CA ILE A 6 -6.54 -18.31 -17.15
C ILE A 6 -6.68 -17.87 -15.69
N ALA A 7 -6.30 -18.72 -14.74
CA ALA A 7 -6.33 -18.38 -13.31
C ALA A 7 -5.37 -17.23 -12.98
N ARG A 8 -4.12 -17.29 -13.46
CA ARG A 8 -3.13 -16.20 -13.29
C ARG A 8 -3.59 -14.90 -13.95
N TYR A 9 -4.21 -14.98 -15.12
CA TYR A 9 -4.75 -13.81 -15.80
C TYR A 9 -5.85 -13.14 -14.99
N LYS A 10 -6.82 -13.91 -14.47
CA LYS A 10 -7.91 -13.39 -13.64
C LYS A 10 -7.41 -12.79 -12.32
N GLU A 11 -6.42 -13.40 -11.69
CA GLU A 11 -5.81 -12.87 -10.48
C GLU A 11 -5.15 -11.52 -10.76
N ARG A 12 -4.35 -11.43 -11.83
CA ARG A 12 -3.73 -10.18 -12.27
C ARG A 12 -4.74 -9.08 -12.59
N GLU A 13 -5.85 -9.39 -13.25
CA GLU A 13 -6.92 -8.40 -13.49
C GLU A 13 -7.52 -7.88 -12.18
N ARG A 14 -7.73 -8.75 -11.18
CA ARG A 14 -8.22 -8.33 -9.85
C ARG A 14 -7.22 -7.43 -9.13
N GLU A 15 -5.92 -7.72 -9.23
CA GLU A 15 -4.88 -6.87 -8.66
C GLU A 15 -4.92 -5.47 -9.28
N ILE A 16 -5.00 -5.38 -10.62
CA ILE A 16 -5.07 -4.11 -11.35
C ILE A 16 -6.30 -3.31 -10.91
N LEU A 17 -7.48 -3.91 -10.91
CA LEU A 17 -8.72 -3.23 -10.50
C LEU A 17 -8.67 -2.77 -9.04
N THR A 18 -8.03 -3.54 -8.16
CA THR A 18 -7.85 -3.16 -6.75
C THR A 18 -6.92 -1.96 -6.62
N VAL A 19 -5.78 -1.97 -7.31
CA VAL A 19 -4.82 -0.87 -7.30
C VAL A 19 -5.45 0.41 -7.88
N GLU A 20 -6.18 0.30 -9.00
CA GLU A 20 -6.90 1.42 -9.60
C GLU A 20 -7.97 1.97 -8.67
N GLY A 21 -8.78 1.10 -8.05
CA GLY A 21 -9.83 1.48 -7.11
C GLY A 21 -9.28 2.20 -5.88
N VAL A 22 -8.20 1.67 -5.29
CA VAL A 22 -7.49 2.33 -4.18
C VAL A 22 -6.93 3.67 -4.62
N THR A 23 -6.28 3.75 -5.78
CA THR A 23 -5.67 4.99 -6.29
C THR A 23 -6.74 6.09 -6.47
N ARG A 24 -7.88 5.76 -7.07
CA ARG A 24 -9.01 6.70 -7.20
C ARG A 24 -9.53 7.16 -5.84
N ALA A 25 -9.74 6.24 -4.90
CA ALA A 25 -10.21 6.57 -3.55
C ALA A 25 -9.23 7.47 -2.78
N LEU A 26 -7.92 7.29 -2.99
CA LEU A 26 -6.91 8.19 -2.39
C LEU A 26 -7.00 9.60 -2.97
N ILE A 27 -7.15 9.73 -4.30
CA ILE A 27 -7.31 11.02 -4.98
C ILE A 27 -8.56 11.74 -4.49
N GLU A 28 -9.71 11.05 -4.46
CA GLU A 28 -10.99 11.61 -4.00
C GLU A 28 -10.93 12.10 -2.55
N LYS A 29 -10.15 11.42 -1.69
CA LYS A 29 -9.98 11.78 -0.28
C LYS A 29 -8.83 12.77 -0.03
N GLY A 30 -8.16 13.25 -1.08
CA GLY A 30 -6.99 14.13 -0.95
C GLY A 30 -5.85 13.49 -0.15
N ILE A 31 -5.68 12.17 -0.24
CA ILE A 31 -4.58 11.44 0.40
C ILE A 31 -3.45 11.30 -0.62
N GLU A 32 -2.25 11.75 -0.24
CA GLU A 32 -1.08 11.57 -1.09
C GLU A 32 -0.73 10.08 -1.26
N PRO A 33 -0.38 9.63 -2.48
CA PRO A 33 0.03 8.25 -2.74
C PRO A 33 1.30 7.84 -1.98
N GLN A 34 2.14 8.81 -1.61
CA GLN A 34 3.35 8.62 -0.82
C GLN A 34 3.29 9.53 0.40
N MET A 35 3.42 8.96 1.59
CA MET A 35 3.31 9.70 2.85
C MET A 35 4.56 9.50 3.70
N THR A 36 5.13 10.56 4.27
CA THR A 36 6.29 10.38 5.17
C THR A 36 5.92 9.53 6.39
N LEU A 37 6.89 8.79 6.96
CA LEU A 37 6.63 7.97 8.16
C LEU A 37 6.00 8.79 9.30
N LYS A 38 6.44 10.04 9.48
CA LYS A 38 5.89 10.97 10.48
C LYS A 38 4.43 11.31 10.22
N ALA A 39 4.08 11.71 8.99
CA ALA A 39 2.70 12.03 8.63
C ALA A 39 1.80 10.79 8.73
N PHE A 40 2.30 9.62 8.33
CA PHE A 40 1.58 8.37 8.47
C PHE A 40 1.30 8.02 9.93
N ALA A 41 2.31 8.14 10.80
CA ALA A 41 2.15 7.89 12.24
C ALA A 41 1.07 8.78 12.85
N GLN A 42 1.10 10.08 12.53
CA GLN A 42 0.11 11.05 13.00
C GLN A 42 -1.30 10.70 12.53
N ARG A 43 -1.46 10.29 11.27
CA ARG A 43 -2.78 10.09 10.65
C ARG A 43 -3.39 8.71 10.93
N PHE A 44 -2.59 7.67 11.12
CA PHE A 44 -3.06 6.27 11.16
C PHE A 44 -2.62 5.47 12.38
N ARG A 45 -1.69 5.99 13.21
CA ARG A 45 -1.12 5.27 14.37
C ARG A 45 -1.12 6.13 15.65
N ASN A 46 -2.05 7.08 15.78
CA ASN A 46 -2.16 7.96 16.94
C ASN A 46 -0.85 8.69 17.31
N GLY A 47 0.00 8.98 16.32
CA GLY A 47 1.29 9.62 16.51
C GLY A 47 2.46 8.70 16.89
N ASP A 48 2.26 7.38 16.97
CA ASP A 48 3.34 6.44 17.30
C ASP A 48 4.33 6.26 16.13
N LEU A 49 5.31 7.16 16.07
CA LEU A 49 6.36 7.13 15.07
C LEU A 49 7.31 5.95 15.26
N LYS A 50 7.55 5.52 16.51
CA LYS A 50 8.52 4.46 16.82
C LYS A 50 8.03 3.12 16.28
N SER A 51 6.76 2.80 16.46
CA SER A 51 6.15 1.60 15.85
C SER A 51 6.21 1.66 14.33
N VAL A 52 5.91 2.80 13.72
CA VAL A 52 5.94 2.95 12.24
C VAL A 52 7.35 2.76 11.69
N GLN A 53 8.37 3.32 12.35
CA GLN A 53 9.77 3.10 11.98
C GLN A 53 10.16 1.63 12.11
N THR A 54 9.77 0.99 13.22
CA THR A 54 10.03 -0.44 13.46
C THR A 54 9.39 -1.31 12.38
N ASP A 55 8.14 -1.04 12.00
CA ASP A 55 7.44 -1.78 10.94
C ASP A 55 8.09 -1.57 9.57
N ALA A 56 8.53 -0.34 9.28
CA ALA A 56 9.24 -0.03 8.05
C ALA A 56 10.62 -0.72 7.99
N ASP A 57 11.38 -0.73 9.09
CA ASP A 57 12.69 -1.40 9.17
C ASP A 57 12.57 -2.92 9.06
N ARG A 58 11.46 -3.49 9.56
CA ARG A 58 11.15 -4.92 9.45
C ARG A 58 10.57 -5.31 8.08
N GLY A 59 10.32 -4.36 7.18
CA GLY A 59 9.69 -4.61 5.89
C GLY A 59 8.19 -4.98 5.97
N ILE A 60 7.56 -4.76 7.13
CA ILE A 60 6.11 -4.96 7.33
C ILE A 60 5.35 -3.83 6.63
N LEU A 61 5.88 -2.61 6.72
CA LEU A 61 5.33 -1.45 6.03
C LEU A 61 6.01 -1.32 4.66
N ILE A 62 5.22 -1.32 3.59
CA ILE A 62 5.77 -1.08 2.24
C ILE A 62 6.16 0.39 2.13
N THR A 63 7.46 0.63 1.93
CA THR A 63 8.00 1.97 1.81
C THR A 63 8.73 2.19 0.50
N THR A 64 8.64 3.41 -0.01
CA THR A 64 9.42 3.92 -1.14
C THR A 64 10.37 5.01 -0.66
N SER A 65 11.40 5.29 -1.45
CA SER A 65 12.34 6.39 -1.20
C SER A 65 11.98 7.56 -2.11
N LYS A 66 11.77 8.75 -1.54
CA LYS A 66 11.45 9.97 -2.29
C LYS A 66 12.60 10.98 -2.20
N GLY A 67 13.00 11.51 -3.36
CA GLY A 67 13.93 12.64 -3.50
C GLY A 67 15.42 12.31 -3.28
N LYS A 68 16.27 13.35 -3.37
CA LYS A 68 17.75 13.25 -3.29
C LYS A 68 18.28 12.77 -1.94
N ASN A 69 17.49 12.92 -0.87
CA ASN A 69 17.87 12.52 0.49
C ASN A 69 17.36 11.11 0.86
N TYR A 70 16.79 10.37 -0.09
CA TYR A 70 16.22 9.04 0.13
C TYR A 70 15.26 9.01 1.32
N GLN A 71 14.42 10.04 1.45
CA GLN A 71 13.47 10.10 2.54
C GLN A 71 12.48 8.93 2.40
N ARG A 72 12.41 8.09 3.43
CA ARG A 72 11.52 6.94 3.44
C ARG A 72 10.06 7.40 3.61
N CYS A 73 9.23 7.00 2.67
CA CYS A 73 7.80 7.27 2.62
C CYS A 73 7.03 5.95 2.56
N VAL A 74 5.87 5.90 3.20
CA VAL A 74 4.90 4.82 3.05
C VAL A 74 4.28 4.90 1.67
N ASP A 75 4.23 3.78 0.97
CA ASP A 75 3.43 3.64 -0.23
C ASP A 75 1.97 3.39 0.19
N MET A 76 1.14 4.44 0.12
CA MET A 76 -0.24 4.37 0.57
C MET A 76 -1.08 3.45 -0.33
N VAL A 77 -0.74 3.38 -1.63
CA VAL A 77 -1.44 2.50 -2.56
C VAL A 77 -1.16 1.05 -2.17
N ALA A 78 0.10 0.69 -1.98
CA ALA A 78 0.50 -0.66 -1.58
C ALA A 78 -0.04 -1.04 -0.19
N TYR A 79 -0.02 -0.11 0.76
CA TYR A 79 -0.56 -0.30 2.11
C TYR A 79 -2.05 -0.67 2.08
N PHE A 80 -2.88 0.09 1.35
CA PHE A 80 -4.32 -0.18 1.29
C PHE A 80 -4.65 -1.37 0.38
N SER A 81 -4.00 -1.51 -0.77
CA SER A 81 -4.24 -2.64 -1.68
C SER A 81 -3.82 -3.98 -1.08
N GLY A 82 -2.74 -4.03 -0.30
CA GLY A 82 -2.36 -5.24 0.46
C GLY A 82 -3.44 -5.69 1.45
N GLY A 83 -4.11 -4.73 2.11
CA GLY A 83 -5.26 -5.01 2.98
C GLY A 83 -6.45 -5.59 2.21
N PHE A 84 -6.80 -5.01 1.05
CA PHE A 84 -7.88 -5.50 0.20
C PHE A 84 -7.60 -6.88 -0.38
N MET A 85 -6.39 -7.12 -0.89
CA MET A 85 -6.02 -8.42 -1.45
C MET A 85 -6.02 -9.53 -0.40
N ASN A 86 -5.55 -9.25 0.82
CA ASN A 86 -5.64 -10.20 1.92
C ASN A 86 -7.09 -10.49 2.34
N PHE A 87 -8.00 -9.52 2.27
CA PHE A 87 -9.42 -9.74 2.50
C PHE A 87 -10.05 -10.65 1.44
N PHE A 88 -9.70 -10.49 0.16
CA PHE A 88 -10.19 -11.36 -0.92
C PHE A 88 -9.63 -12.79 -0.88
N LYS A 89 -8.47 -13.02 -0.26
CA LYS A 89 -7.89 -14.36 -0.07
C LYS A 89 -8.55 -15.16 1.07
N GLN A 90 -9.29 -14.51 1.96
CA GLN A 90 -9.93 -15.14 3.12
C GLN A 90 -11.43 -15.49 2.90
N LYS A 91 -11.98 -15.20 1.72
CA LYS A 91 -13.35 -15.57 1.32
C LYS A 91 -13.32 -16.68 0.27
#